data_AF-A0A959F0A0-F1
#
_entry.id   AF-A0A959F0A0-F1
#
_cell.length_a   1.000
_cell.length_b   1.000
_cell.length_c   1.000
_cell.angle_alpha   90.00
_cell.angle_beta   90.00
_cell.angle_gamma   90.00
#
_symmetry.space_group_name_H-M   'P 1'
#
loop_
_entity.id
_entity.type
_entity.pdbx_description
1 polymer ?
#
loop_
_entity_poly.entity_id
_entity_poly.type
_entity_poly.pdbx_seq_one_letter_code
_entity_poly.pdbx_strand_id
1 'polypeptide(L)'
;MIQGKHFLLLFLLGLPLAMIAQEASGPIHVEVKQENGKWTLYRGGKPYFIKGVGGQNYLDRAVAYGANSVRTWGSGEAVAVLDEAHAKGLTVLFGLWVGQERQGFDYDDAKAVKAQLEQFREVVKSNKNHP
;
A
#
# COMPACT_ATOMS: atom_id res chain seq x y z
N MET A 1 -30.90 67.64 20.12
CA MET A 1 -29.85 67.57 19.08
C MET A 1 -29.38 66.12 19.00
N ILE A 2 -29.80 65.39 17.97
CA ILE A 2 -29.02 65.04 16.76
C ILE A 2 -28.31 63.69 16.92
N GLN A 3 -28.83 62.70 16.17
CA GLN A 3 -28.14 61.56 15.50
C GLN A 3 -27.42 60.53 16.40
N GLY A 4 -27.47 59.21 16.17
CA GLY A 4 -28.02 58.41 15.08
C GLY A 4 -27.72 56.92 15.32
N LYS A 5 -28.43 56.08 14.54
CA LYS A 5 -28.12 54.73 14.03
C LYS A 5 -27.16 53.83 14.83
N HIS A 6 -27.56 52.56 15.04
CA HIS A 6 -26.96 51.40 14.35
C HIS A 6 -27.79 50.13 14.58
N PHE A 7 -28.31 49.60 13.48
CA PHE A 7 -28.99 48.31 13.37
C PHE A 7 -27.89 47.25 13.22
N LEU A 8 -27.61 46.46 14.27
CA LEU A 8 -26.57 45.44 14.22
C LEU A 8 -27.15 44.15 13.63
N LEU A 9 -27.05 44.00 12.31
CA LEU A 9 -27.30 42.74 11.62
C LEU A 9 -26.14 41.77 11.94
N LEU A 10 -26.38 40.75 12.76
CA LEU A 10 -25.43 39.64 12.92
C LEU A 10 -25.45 38.77 11.66
N PHE A 11 -24.44 38.91 10.81
CA PHE A 11 -24.13 37.95 9.75
C PHE A 11 -23.26 36.83 10.35
N LEU A 12 -23.88 35.71 10.72
CA LEU A 12 -23.18 34.48 11.06
C LEU A 12 -22.62 33.86 9.77
N LEU A 13 -21.37 34.21 9.44
CA LEU A 13 -20.56 33.53 8.44
C LEU A 13 -20.28 32.10 8.92
N GLY A 14 -21.03 31.14 8.40
CA GLY A 14 -20.77 29.71 8.59
C GLY A 14 -19.44 29.33 7.97
N LEU A 15 -18.42 29.14 8.80
CA LEU A 15 -17.18 28.46 8.40
C LEU A 15 -17.52 27.02 7.99
N PRO A 16 -17.12 26.55 6.80
CA PRO A 16 -17.28 25.14 6.47
C PRO A 16 -16.38 24.35 7.42
N LEU A 17 -17.01 23.49 8.23
CA LEU A 17 -16.32 22.52 9.04
C LEU A 17 -15.56 21.60 8.08
N ALA A 18 -14.25 21.84 7.93
CA ALA A 18 -13.37 20.95 7.19
C ALA A 18 -13.42 19.59 7.90
N MET A 19 -14.12 18.64 7.29
CA MET A 19 -14.04 17.24 7.68
C MET A 19 -12.59 16.81 7.50
N ILE A 20 -11.85 16.77 8.60
CA ILE A 20 -10.56 16.10 8.64
C ILE A 20 -10.88 14.63 8.43
N ALA A 21 -10.68 14.15 7.20
CA ALA A 21 -10.72 12.73 6.92
C ALA A 21 -9.60 12.10 7.75
N GLN A 22 -9.98 11.40 8.83
CA GLN A 22 -9.07 10.58 9.60
C GLN A 22 -8.48 9.55 8.61
N GLU A 23 -7.18 9.64 8.31
CA GLU A 23 -6.51 8.55 7.62
C GLU A 23 -6.70 7.30 8.48
N ALA A 24 -7.40 6.32 7.93
CA ALA A 24 -7.61 5.06 8.61
C ALA A 24 -6.23 4.42 8.85
N SER A 25 -5.85 4.22 10.11
CA SER A 25 -4.54 3.75 10.52
C SER A 25 -4.35 2.24 10.31
N GLY A 26 -4.79 1.70 9.19
CA GLY A 26 -4.82 0.26 8.90
C GLY A 26 -4.55 -0.05 7.43
N PRO A 27 -4.42 -1.34 7.09
CA PRO A 27 -4.11 -1.75 5.73
C PRO A 27 -5.17 -1.25 4.75
N ILE A 28 -4.72 -0.69 3.63
CA ILE A 28 -5.63 -0.22 2.59
C ILE A 28 -6.21 -1.44 1.88
N HIS A 29 -7.54 -1.54 1.83
CA HIS A 29 -8.20 -2.66 1.18
C HIS A 29 -7.82 -2.72 -0.31
N VAL A 30 -7.39 -3.91 -0.75
CA VAL A 30 -7.05 -4.20 -2.14
C VAL A 30 -7.90 -5.38 -2.61
N GLU A 31 -8.50 -5.24 -3.79
CA GLU A 31 -9.36 -6.26 -4.38
C GLU A 31 -9.22 -6.29 -5.90
N VAL A 32 -9.47 -7.44 -6.51
CA VAL A 32 -9.51 -7.60 -7.97
C VAL A 32 -10.97 -7.83 -8.36
N LYS A 33 -11.51 -6.97 -9.23
CA LYS A 33 -12.89 -7.07 -9.74
C LYS A 33 -12.90 -7.44 -11.21
N GLN A 34 -13.89 -8.22 -11.61
CA GLN A 34 -14.21 -8.44 -13.02
C GLN A 34 -15.40 -7.57 -13.40
N GLU A 35 -15.22 -6.67 -14.35
CA GLU A 35 -16.25 -5.75 -14.84
C GLU A 35 -16.22 -5.76 -16.37
N ASN A 36 -17.35 -6.04 -17.01
CA ASN A 36 -17.47 -6.09 -18.48
C ASN A 36 -16.40 -7.00 -19.15
N GLY A 37 -16.09 -8.13 -18.52
CA GLY A 37 -15.07 -9.07 -19.01
C GLY A 37 -13.62 -8.64 -18.79
N LYS A 38 -13.36 -7.52 -18.10
CA LYS A 38 -12.01 -7.03 -17.77
C LYS A 38 -11.72 -7.18 -16.29
N TRP A 39 -10.49 -7.54 -15.96
CA TRP A 39 -10.00 -7.60 -14.59
C TRP A 39 -9.27 -6.31 -14.22
N THR A 40 -9.65 -5.71 -13.10
CA THR A 40 -9.06 -4.46 -12.60
C THR A 40 -8.70 -4.63 -11.13
N LEU A 41 -7.47 -4.25 -10.77
CA LEU A 41 -7.05 -4.13 -9.37
C LEU A 41 -7.58 -2.81 -8.81
N TYR A 42 -8.19 -2.84 -7.64
CA TYR A 42 -8.66 -1.69 -6.89
C TYR A 42 -7.88 -1.58 -5.60
N ARG A 43 -7.48 -0.35 -5.22
CA ARG A 43 -6.84 -0.02 -3.95
C ARG A 43 -7.63 1.13 -3.31
N GLY A 44 -8.17 0.90 -2.11
CA GLY A 44 -9.03 1.88 -1.43
C GLY A 44 -10.25 2.26 -2.27
N GLY A 45 -10.83 1.31 -3.01
CA GLY A 45 -11.99 1.53 -3.88
C GLY A 45 -11.70 2.25 -5.20
N LYS A 46 -10.43 2.58 -5.50
CA LYS A 46 -10.04 3.26 -6.75
C LYS A 46 -9.30 2.30 -7.68
N PRO A 47 -9.54 2.32 -9.01
CA PRO A 47 -8.75 1.55 -9.96
C PRO A 47 -7.26 1.84 -9.81
N TYR A 48 -6.44 0.79 -9.79
CA TYR A 48 -5.01 0.87 -9.52
C TYR A 48 -4.23 0.18 -10.64
N PHE A 49 -3.72 0.98 -11.57
CA PHE A 49 -2.81 0.49 -12.61
C PHE A 49 -1.37 0.50 -12.08
N ILE A 50 -0.71 -0.66 -12.08
CA ILE A 50 0.65 -0.82 -11.56
C ILE A 50 1.66 -0.25 -12.56
N LYS A 51 2.38 0.79 -12.15
CA LYS A 51 3.56 1.34 -12.81
C LYS A 51 4.79 0.89 -12.03
N GLY A 52 5.12 -0.39 -12.19
CA GLY A 52 6.07 -1.10 -11.34
C GLY A 52 7.51 -1.02 -11.82
N VAL A 53 8.45 -1.02 -10.87
CA VAL A 53 9.88 -1.30 -11.12
C VAL A 53 10.35 -2.46 -10.23
N GLY A 54 11.42 -3.15 -10.61
CA GLY A 54 12.01 -4.24 -9.81
C GLY A 54 13.14 -3.74 -8.91
N GLY A 55 13.12 -4.16 -7.65
CA GLY A 55 14.14 -3.86 -6.65
C GLY A 55 13.74 -2.81 -5.61
N GLN A 56 14.69 -2.50 -4.75
CA GLN A 56 14.54 -1.69 -3.54
C GLN A 56 15.45 -0.46 -3.52
N ASN A 57 16.26 -0.26 -4.56
CA ASN A 57 17.23 0.83 -4.65
C ASN A 57 16.66 2.00 -5.48
N TYR A 58 17.14 3.21 -5.21
CA TYR A 58 16.81 4.43 -5.96
C TYR A 58 15.31 4.76 -6.02
N LEU A 59 14.57 4.54 -4.92
CA LEU A 59 13.12 4.75 -4.87
C LEU A 59 12.71 6.18 -5.23
N ASP A 60 13.50 7.18 -4.86
CA ASP A 60 13.25 8.58 -5.26
C ASP A 60 13.26 8.77 -6.78
N ARG A 61 14.18 8.10 -7.48
CA ARG A 61 14.22 8.14 -8.94
C ARG A 61 13.03 7.40 -9.55
N ALA A 62 12.65 6.27 -8.95
CA ALA A 62 11.47 5.53 -9.39
C ALA A 62 10.20 6.40 -9.31
N VAL A 63 9.99 7.10 -8.19
CA VAL A 63 8.89 8.05 -8.01
C VAL A 63 9.00 9.20 -9.02
N ALA A 64 10.19 9.79 -9.18
CA ALA A 64 10.41 10.89 -10.13
C ALA A 64 10.10 10.50 -11.59
N TYR A 65 10.25 9.21 -11.94
CA TYR A 65 9.91 8.66 -13.25
C TYR A 65 8.47 8.13 -13.34
N GLY A 66 7.66 8.32 -12.30
CA GLY A 66 6.23 8.00 -12.30
C GLY A 66 5.90 6.58 -11.86
N ALA A 67 6.81 5.85 -11.23
CA ALA A 67 6.50 4.58 -10.61
C ALA A 67 5.57 4.78 -9.41
N ASN A 68 4.64 3.84 -9.23
CA ASN A 68 3.78 3.76 -8.04
C ASN A 68 3.98 2.46 -7.26
N SER A 69 4.79 1.54 -7.77
CA SER A 69 4.99 0.23 -7.16
C SER A 69 6.42 -0.26 -7.34
N VAL A 70 6.88 -1.08 -6.40
CA VAL A 70 8.14 -1.82 -6.49
C VAL A 70 7.92 -3.32 -6.25
N ARG A 71 8.79 -4.16 -6.81
CA ARG A 71 8.79 -5.61 -6.58
C ARG A 71 10.10 -6.05 -5.95
N THR A 72 10.01 -6.81 -4.86
CA THR A 72 11.15 -7.53 -4.26
C THR A 72 11.07 -9.02 -4.59
N TRP A 73 12.15 -9.76 -4.34
CA TRP A 73 12.19 -11.21 -4.64
C TRP A 73 12.02 -12.09 -3.40
N GLY A 74 12.49 -11.65 -2.24
CA GLY A 74 12.39 -12.38 -0.98
C GLY A 74 11.97 -11.50 0.18
N SER A 75 11.59 -12.13 1.28
CA SER A 75 11.02 -11.44 2.44
C SER A 75 12.02 -10.51 3.12
N GLY A 76 13.32 -10.83 3.12
CA GLY A 76 14.35 -9.97 3.71
C GLY A 76 14.40 -8.59 3.05
N GLU A 77 14.50 -8.55 1.71
CA GLU A 77 14.44 -7.30 0.94
C GLU A 77 13.09 -6.60 1.11
N ALA A 78 12.00 -7.37 1.10
CA ALA A 78 10.65 -6.84 1.21
C ALA A 78 10.43 -6.09 2.53
N VAL A 79 10.75 -6.73 3.66
CA VAL A 79 10.61 -6.14 5.00
C VAL A 79 11.46 -4.87 5.13
N ALA A 80 12.68 -4.90 4.61
CA ALA A 80 13.60 -3.77 4.72
C ALA A 80 13.13 -2.51 3.98
N VAL A 81 12.27 -2.65 2.96
CA VAL A 81 11.84 -1.53 2.11
C VAL A 81 10.42 -1.03 2.40
N LEU A 82 9.62 -1.75 3.19
CA LEU A 82 8.20 -1.45 3.42
C LEU A 82 7.98 0.00 3.89
N ASP A 83 8.68 0.44 4.94
CA ASP A 83 8.48 1.78 5.52
C ASP A 83 8.94 2.90 4.58
N GLU A 84 10.07 2.70 3.91
CA GLU A 84 10.58 3.68 2.95
C GLU A 84 9.66 3.80 1.72
N ALA A 85 9.19 2.67 1.18
CA ALA A 85 8.26 2.65 0.07
C ALA A 85 6.94 3.35 0.44
N HIS A 86 6.39 3.05 1.63
CA HIS A 86 5.17 3.69 2.11
C HIS A 86 5.34 5.19 2.31
N ALA A 87 6.44 5.64 2.90
CA ALA A 87 6.77 7.07 3.05
C ALA A 87 6.85 7.81 1.69
N LYS A 88 7.16 7.09 0.61
CA LYS A 88 7.23 7.62 -0.76
C LYS A 88 5.95 7.39 -1.58
N GLY A 89 4.91 6.83 -0.97
CA GLY A 89 3.64 6.52 -1.64
C GLY A 89 3.71 5.35 -2.64
N LEU A 90 4.73 4.50 -2.53
CA LEU A 90 4.90 3.30 -3.35
C LEU A 90 4.23 2.09 -2.67
N THR A 91 3.60 1.23 -3.47
CA THR A 91 3.18 -0.10 -3.00
C THR A 91 4.26 -1.16 -3.26
N VAL A 92 4.38 -2.16 -2.38
CA VAL A 92 5.38 -3.23 -2.53
C VAL A 92 4.69 -4.54 -2.94
N LEU A 93 5.07 -5.09 -4.10
CA LEU A 93 4.84 -6.51 -4.40
C LEU A 93 5.86 -7.32 -3.57
N PHE A 94 5.39 -7.77 -2.40
CA PHE A 94 6.21 -8.45 -1.40
C PHE A 94 6.63 -9.84 -1.87
N GLY A 95 7.91 -10.01 -2.19
CA GLY A 95 8.45 -11.29 -2.63
C GLY A 95 8.56 -12.31 -1.49
N LEU A 96 8.20 -13.55 -1.78
CA LEU A 96 8.55 -14.73 -0.98
C LEU A 96 9.40 -15.64 -1.86
N TRP A 97 10.65 -15.89 -1.44
CA TRP A 97 11.56 -16.71 -2.22
C TRP A 97 11.22 -18.18 -2.04
N VAL A 98 10.38 -18.71 -2.94
CA VAL A 98 10.01 -20.13 -2.95
C VAL A 98 11.21 -20.96 -3.41
N GLY A 99 11.47 -22.07 -2.72
CA GLY A 99 12.46 -23.07 -3.09
C GLY A 99 12.26 -23.56 -4.52
N GLN A 100 13.35 -23.69 -5.27
CA GLN A 100 13.32 -24.07 -6.68
C GLN A 100 14.11 -25.36 -6.86
N GLU A 101 13.57 -26.34 -7.58
CA GLU A 101 14.25 -27.64 -7.80
C GLU A 101 15.59 -27.47 -8.51
N ARG A 102 15.69 -26.55 -9.47
CA ARG A 102 16.96 -26.21 -10.12
C ARG A 102 18.03 -25.65 -9.19
N GLN A 103 17.66 -25.27 -7.96
CA GLN A 103 18.55 -24.79 -6.91
C GLN A 103 18.69 -25.82 -5.76
N GLY A 104 18.18 -27.04 -5.95
CA GLY A 104 18.30 -28.14 -5.00
C GLY A 104 17.17 -28.26 -3.98
N PHE A 105 16.06 -27.53 -4.12
CA PHE A 105 14.89 -27.75 -3.28
C PHE A 105 14.13 -29.00 -3.74
N ASP A 106 13.92 -29.96 -2.85
CA ASP A 106 13.18 -31.19 -3.13
C ASP A 106 11.71 -31.03 -2.72
N TYR A 107 10.79 -31.08 -3.69
CA TYR A 107 9.35 -30.98 -3.40
C TYR A 107 8.74 -32.30 -2.88
N ASP A 108 9.43 -33.43 -3.04
CA ASP A 108 9.04 -34.70 -2.45
C ASP A 108 9.43 -34.77 -0.95
N ASP A 109 10.33 -33.89 -0.47
CA ASP A 109 10.60 -33.70 0.96
C ASP A 109 9.47 -32.90 1.64
N ALA A 110 8.48 -33.64 2.14
CA ALA A 110 7.35 -33.07 2.88
C ALA A 110 7.77 -32.24 4.11
N LYS A 111 8.92 -32.51 4.74
CA LYS A 111 9.40 -31.71 5.88
C LYS A 111 9.92 -30.36 5.40
N ALA A 112 10.67 -30.32 4.31
CA ALA A 112 11.17 -29.08 3.71
C ALA A 112 10.00 -28.19 3.23
N VAL A 113 9.02 -28.77 2.53
CA VAL A 113 7.80 -28.06 2.09
C VAL A 113 7.04 -27.47 3.27
N LYS A 114 6.85 -28.26 4.34
CA LYS A 114 6.18 -27.78 5.55
C LYS A 114 6.95 -26.64 6.22
N ALA A 115 8.28 -26.77 6.37
CA ALA A 115 9.10 -25.73 6.98
C ALA A 115 9.03 -24.40 6.22
N GLN A 116 9.09 -24.45 4.88
CA GLN A 116 8.93 -23.26 4.03
C GLN A 116 7.55 -22.62 4.19
N LEU A 117 6.48 -23.42 4.21
CA LEU A 117 5.13 -22.90 4.39
C LEU A 117 4.97 -22.20 5.74
N GLU A 118 5.45 -22.79 6.83
CA GLU A 118 5.37 -22.18 8.16
C GLU A 118 6.19 -20.89 8.22
N GLN A 119 7.40 -20.87 7.64
CA GLN A 119 8.19 -19.65 7.54
C GLN A 119 7.41 -18.53 6.81
N PHE A 120 6.79 -18.83 5.67
CA PHE A 120 5.99 -17.85 4.94
C PHE A 120 4.77 -17.38 5.72
N ARG A 121 4.10 -18.26 6.47
CA ARG A 121 2.99 -17.88 7.33
C ARG A 121 3.41 -16.87 8.38
N GLU A 122 4.55 -17.08 9.04
CA GLU A 122 5.04 -16.14 10.05
C GLU A 122 5.41 -14.78 9.44
N VAL A 123 6.12 -14.77 8.29
CA VAL A 123 6.41 -13.52 7.57
C VAL A 123 5.12 -12.77 7.22
N VAL A 124 4.11 -13.44 6.69
CA VAL A 124 2.83 -12.80 6.34
C VAL A 124 2.12 -12.28 7.58
N LYS A 125 2.03 -13.07 8.67
CA LYS A 125 1.39 -12.63 9.92
C LYS A 125 2.03 -11.38 10.49
N SER A 126 3.36 -11.27 10.43
CA SER A 126 4.09 -10.11 10.93
C SER A 126 3.91 -8.85 10.08
N ASN A 127 3.67 -8.98 8.77
CA ASN A 127 3.70 -7.86 7.83
C ASN A 127 2.32 -7.48 7.23
N LYS A 128 1.29 -8.32 7.37
CA LYS A 128 -0.04 -8.11 6.72
C LYS A 128 -0.77 -6.82 7.09
N ASN A 129 -0.37 -6.16 8.18
CA ASN A 129 -1.01 -4.93 8.67
C ASN A 129 -0.28 -3.67 8.21
N HIS A 130 0.81 -3.80 7.43
CA HIS A 130 1.47 -2.67 6.78
C HIS A 130 0.55 -2.08 5.67
N PRO A 131 0.37 -0.75 5.56
CA PRO A 131 -0.54 -0.10 4.60
C PRO A 131 -0.20 -0.22 3.09
#